data_AF-A0A662SPM5-F1
#
_entry.id   AF-A0A662SPM5-F1
#
_cell.length_a   1.000
_cell.length_b   1.000
_cell.length_c   1.000
_cell.angle_alpha   90.00
_cell.angle_beta   90.00
_cell.angle_gamma   90.00
#
_symmetry.space_group_name_H-M   'P 1'
#
loop_
_entity.id
_entity.type
_entity.pdbx_description
1 polymer ?
#
loop_
_entity_poly.entity_id
_entity_poly.type
_entity_poly.pdbx_seq_one_letter_code
_entity_poly.pdbx_strand_id
1 'polypeptide(L)'
;MNSFQSKEVTPKETIFWLVAQVLPYVTLSFFVGGIILKVKRWVRAGNWIRTSSSPFKWFPYFVKKTISDLLLFSKIYKQRKAFWFLSLGFHAAIFMILFGHLRGFGVWSKESLERISINITSFLVETFPLYIGIASTILLAGLMVYRVINKTLRLHSEPEDYIATALVLLTVASGTAMRLLPPDSLKPMTIRFLPGIILRIEKTPNIPSF
;
A
#
# COMPACT_ATOMS: atom_id res chain seq x y z
N MET A 1 10.89 -11.10 -51.89
CA MET A 1 11.31 -9.74 -51.50
C MET A 1 10.17 -9.13 -50.71
N ASN A 2 10.04 -9.49 -49.43
CA ASN A 2 8.94 -9.03 -48.57
C ASN A 2 9.53 -8.00 -47.61
N SER A 3 9.12 -6.75 -47.81
CA SER A 3 9.44 -5.60 -46.99
C SER A 3 9.03 -5.87 -45.54
N PHE A 4 10.02 -6.04 -44.67
CA PHE A 4 9.86 -5.80 -43.25
C PHE A 4 9.48 -4.32 -43.10
N GLN A 5 8.19 -4.01 -43.15
CA GLN A 5 7.67 -2.78 -42.58
C GLN A 5 7.99 -2.81 -41.09
N SER A 6 9.09 -2.18 -40.71
CA SER A 6 9.32 -1.77 -39.33
C SER A 6 8.14 -0.89 -38.96
N LYS A 7 7.19 -1.41 -38.16
CA LYS A 7 6.23 -0.56 -37.46
C LYS A 7 7.06 0.51 -36.76
N GLU A 8 6.94 1.76 -37.19
CA GLU A 8 7.53 2.89 -36.48
C GLU A 8 6.88 2.92 -35.10
N VAL A 9 7.56 2.34 -34.12
CA VAL A 9 7.10 2.35 -32.74
C VAL A 9 7.23 3.80 -32.28
N THR A 10 6.10 4.45 -32.03
CA THR A 10 6.12 5.84 -31.60
C THR A 10 6.81 5.92 -30.23
N PRO A 11 7.56 6.99 -29.91
CA PRO A 11 8.26 7.11 -28.62
C PRO A 11 7.35 6.96 -27.39
N LYS A 12 6.04 7.23 -27.54
CA LYS A 12 5.05 7.04 -26.49
C LYS A 12 4.72 5.56 -26.24
N GLU A 13 4.68 4.75 -27.28
CA GLU A 13 4.41 3.31 -27.19
C GLU A 13 5.60 2.55 -26.59
N THR A 14 6.84 2.94 -26.90
CA THR A 14 8.04 2.35 -26.28
C THR A 14 8.09 2.65 -24.78
N ILE A 15 7.82 3.90 -24.37
CA ILE A 15 7.77 4.29 -22.95
C ILE A 15 6.67 3.53 -22.22
N PHE A 16 5.47 3.44 -22.80
CA PHE A 16 4.37 2.70 -22.21
C PHE A 16 4.73 1.23 -22.02
N TRP A 17 5.31 0.58 -23.04
CA TRP A 17 5.74 -0.81 -22.94
C TRP A 17 6.80 -1.03 -21.86
N LEU A 18 7.80 -0.16 -21.78
CA LEU A 18 8.86 -0.25 -20.76
C LEU A 18 8.27 -0.12 -19.35
N VAL A 19 7.41 0.87 -19.11
CA VAL A 19 6.84 1.14 -17.79
C VAL A 19 5.78 0.12 -17.38
N ALA A 20 4.88 -0.24 -18.30
CA ALA A 20 3.75 -1.12 -17.99
C ALA A 20 4.14 -2.61 -18.00
N GLN A 21 5.09 -3.00 -18.85
CA GLN A 21 5.46 -4.40 -19.03
C GLN A 21 6.80 -4.75 -18.40
N VAL A 22 7.87 -3.99 -18.59
CA VAL A 22 9.23 -4.41 -18.14
C VAL A 22 9.46 -4.08 -16.67
N LEU A 23 9.17 -2.84 -16.27
CA LEU A 23 9.47 -2.33 -14.94
C LEU A 23 8.86 -3.18 -13.79
N PRO A 24 7.62 -3.70 -13.88
CA PRO A 24 7.03 -4.53 -12.83
C PRO A 24 7.80 -5.83 -12.56
N TYR A 25 8.36 -6.48 -13.58
CA TYR A 25 9.16 -7.70 -13.38
C TYR A 25 10.51 -7.38 -12.75
N VAL A 26 11.12 -6.25 -13.14
CA VAL A 26 12.38 -5.79 -12.55
C VAL A 26 12.15 -5.48 -11.07
N THR A 27 11.14 -4.67 -10.73
CA THR A 27 10.83 -4.32 -9.34
C THR A 27 10.48 -5.55 -8.51
N LEU A 28 9.70 -6.49 -9.04
CA LEU A 28 9.39 -7.75 -8.38
C LEU A 28 10.66 -8.58 -8.08
N SER A 29 11.58 -8.66 -9.04
CA SER A 29 12.84 -9.40 -8.88
C SER A 29 13.72 -8.80 -7.78
N PHE A 30 13.89 -7.48 -7.77
CA PHE A 30 14.63 -6.79 -6.70
C PHE A 30 13.93 -6.90 -5.34
N PHE A 31 12.60 -6.81 -5.30
CA PHE A 31 11.82 -6.94 -4.08
C PHE A 31 11.96 -8.35 -3.47
N VAL A 32 11.71 -9.39 -4.25
CA VAL A 32 11.81 -10.79 -3.81
C VAL A 32 13.26 -11.15 -3.45
N GLY A 33 14.23 -10.77 -4.29
CA GLY A 33 15.65 -10.98 -4.01
C GLY A 33 16.10 -10.30 -2.72
N GLY A 34 15.70 -9.03 -2.52
CA GLY A 34 15.97 -8.27 -1.31
C GLY A 34 15.40 -8.92 -0.05
N ILE A 35 14.15 -9.40 -0.10
CA ILE A 35 13.51 -10.14 1.01
C ILE A 35 14.30 -11.40 1.33
N ILE A 36 14.63 -12.23 0.33
CA ILE A 36 15.36 -13.49 0.54
C ILE A 36 16.71 -13.21 1.22
N LEU A 37 17.46 -12.22 0.75
CA LEU A 37 18.75 -11.86 1.33
C LEU A 37 18.61 -11.35 2.78
N LYS A 38 17.59 -10.52 3.05
CA LYS A 38 17.33 -9.99 4.40
C LYS A 38 16.92 -11.11 5.38
N VAL A 39 16.03 -12.01 4.96
CA VAL A 39 15.62 -13.18 5.76
C VAL A 39 16.81 -14.10 6.03
N LYS A 40 17.62 -14.41 5.01
CA LYS A 40 18.85 -15.22 5.20
C LYS A 40 19.80 -14.62 6.23
N ARG A 41 20.00 -13.30 6.20
CA ARG A 41 20.81 -12.59 7.20
C ARG A 41 20.22 -12.70 8.60
N TRP A 42 18.91 -12.52 8.74
CA TRP A 42 18.25 -12.59 10.04
C TRP A 42 18.33 -14.00 10.66
N VAL A 43 18.05 -15.03 9.86
CA VAL A 43 18.15 -16.43 10.30
C VAL A 43 19.60 -16.76 10.69
N ARG A 44 20.59 -16.31 9.92
CA ARG A 44 22.01 -16.53 10.21
C ARG A 44 22.50 -15.80 11.46
N ALA A 45 21.94 -14.64 11.77
CA ALA A 45 22.30 -13.87 12.96
C ALA A 45 21.88 -14.56 14.28
N GLY A 46 20.98 -15.55 14.24
CA GLY A 46 20.70 -16.42 15.39
C GLY A 46 20.10 -15.72 16.61
N ASN A 47 19.59 -14.50 16.47
CA ASN A 47 19.00 -13.70 17.56
C ASN A 47 17.60 -14.17 17.96
N TRP A 48 17.41 -15.48 18.11
CA TRP A 48 16.20 -16.04 18.70
C TRP A 48 16.20 -15.72 20.19
N ILE A 49 15.10 -15.11 20.65
CA ILE A 49 14.89 -14.72 22.04
C ILE A 49 15.01 -15.98 22.90
N ARG A 50 16.15 -16.15 23.59
CA ARG A 50 16.35 -17.21 24.58
C ARG A 50 15.64 -16.81 25.86
N THR A 51 14.34 -17.10 25.97
CA THR A 51 13.63 -16.95 27.24
C THR A 51 13.86 -18.20 28.10
N SER A 52 14.50 -18.00 29.25
CA SER A 52 14.88 -19.04 30.23
C SER A 52 13.69 -19.60 31.04
N SER A 53 12.45 -19.37 30.62
CA SER A 53 11.24 -19.64 31.42
C SER A 53 10.32 -20.62 30.72
N SER A 54 9.68 -21.51 31.51
CA SER A 54 8.74 -22.52 31.02
C SER A 54 7.72 -21.92 30.03
N PRO A 55 7.65 -22.43 28.78
CA PRO A 55 6.86 -21.83 27.72
C PRO A 55 5.37 -21.74 28.08
N PHE A 56 4.84 -22.69 28.83
CA PHE A 56 3.40 -22.82 29.07
C PHE A 56 2.79 -21.67 29.92
N LYS A 57 3.54 -21.09 30.86
CA LYS A 57 3.04 -20.02 31.75
C LYS A 57 3.15 -18.63 31.13
N TRP A 58 4.14 -18.42 30.27
CA TRP A 58 4.39 -17.11 29.65
C TRP A 58 3.76 -16.97 28.27
N PHE A 59 3.52 -18.07 27.54
CA PHE A 59 2.98 -18.04 26.18
C PHE A 59 1.68 -17.25 26.02
N PRO A 60 0.61 -17.43 26.82
CA PRO A 60 -0.62 -16.66 26.63
C PRO A 60 -0.42 -15.16 26.87
N TYR A 61 0.39 -14.80 27.87
CA TYR A 61 0.73 -13.40 28.15
C TYR A 61 1.59 -12.80 27.05
N PHE A 62 2.56 -13.57 26.52
CA PHE A 62 3.39 -13.18 25.40
C PHE A 62 2.57 -12.97 24.14
N VAL A 63 1.68 -13.90 23.79
CA VAL A 63 0.79 -13.79 22.61
C VAL A 63 -0.10 -12.56 22.75
N LYS A 64 -0.78 -12.38 23.88
CA LYS A 64 -1.63 -11.20 24.11
C LYS A 64 -0.83 -9.89 24.01
N LYS A 65 0.33 -9.83 24.65
CA LYS A 65 1.20 -8.64 24.62
C LYS A 65 1.75 -8.37 23.22
N THR A 66 2.13 -9.42 22.49
CA THR A 66 2.67 -9.32 21.12
C THR A 66 1.59 -8.87 20.16
N ILE A 67 0.39 -9.45 20.23
CA ILE A 67 -0.75 -9.02 19.42
C ILE A 67 -1.13 -7.56 19.74
N SER A 68 -1.18 -7.18 21.01
CA SER A 68 -1.48 -5.80 21.41
C SER A 68 -0.41 -4.81 20.96
N ASP A 69 0.88 -5.19 21.07
CA ASP A 69 1.99 -4.37 20.59
C ASP A 69 2.01 -4.26 19.06
N LEU A 70 1.58 -5.31 18.34
CA LEU A 70 1.52 -5.34 16.87
C LEU A 70 0.33 -4.56 16.32
N LEU A 71 -0.87 -4.75 16.88
CA LEU A 71 -2.10 -4.15 16.36
C LEU A 71 -2.34 -2.74 16.90
N LEU A 72 -2.09 -2.54 18.20
CA LEU A 72 -2.43 -1.31 18.90
C LEU A 72 -1.21 -0.50 19.30
N PHE A 73 0.02 -0.92 18.93
CA PHE A 73 1.25 -0.20 19.26
C PHE A 73 1.29 0.25 20.73
N SER A 74 0.89 -0.62 21.66
CA SER A 74 0.59 -0.25 23.05
C SER A 74 1.76 0.41 23.80
N LYS A 75 3.01 0.09 23.43
CA LYS A 75 4.21 0.77 23.93
C LYS A 75 4.30 2.24 23.48
N ILE A 76 3.99 2.51 22.21
CA ILE A 76 4.02 3.85 21.63
C ILE A 76 2.92 4.71 22.26
N TYR A 77 1.74 4.13 22.50
CA TYR A 77 0.63 4.82 23.17
C TYR A 77 1.05 5.43 24.52
N LYS A 78 1.79 4.65 25.33
CA LYS A 78 2.25 5.09 26.66
C LYS A 78 3.28 6.22 26.61
N GLN A 79 4.11 6.27 25.57
CA GLN A 79 5.18 7.26 25.46
C GLN A 79 4.73 8.54 24.73
N ARG A 80 3.99 8.40 23.62
CA ARG A 80 3.67 9.49 22.70
C ARG A 80 2.29 9.29 22.05
N LYS A 81 1.25 9.78 22.72
CA LYS A 81 -0.16 9.64 22.29
C LYS A 81 -0.43 10.22 20.89
N ALA A 82 0.14 11.38 20.55
CA ALA A 82 -0.05 12.01 19.24
C ALA A 82 0.54 11.16 18.10
N PHE A 83 1.78 10.71 18.27
CA PHE A 83 2.44 9.84 17.28
C PHE A 83 1.72 8.50 17.14
N TRP A 84 1.22 7.95 18.24
CA TRP A 84 0.40 6.74 18.24
C TRP A 84 -0.86 6.90 17.39
N PHE A 85 -1.63 7.98 17.60
CA PHE A 85 -2.87 8.22 16.87
C PHE A 85 -2.62 8.36 15.37
N LEU A 86 -1.61 9.17 15.00
CA LEU A 86 -1.22 9.35 13.61
C LEU A 86 -0.79 8.04 12.95
N SER A 87 0.05 7.25 13.65
CA SER A 87 0.55 5.96 13.13
C SER A 87 -0.56 4.93 12.98
N LEU A 88 -1.38 4.74 14.01
CA LEU A 88 -2.46 3.75 13.99
C LEU A 88 -3.52 4.13 12.96
N GLY A 89 -3.91 5.41 12.89
CA GLY A 89 -4.86 5.90 11.90
C GLY A 89 -4.35 5.69 10.48
N PHE A 90 -3.06 5.96 10.24
CA PHE A 90 -2.44 5.74 8.93
C PHE A 90 -2.43 4.25 8.54
N HIS A 91 -2.04 3.35 9.45
CA HIS A 91 -2.06 1.91 9.18
C HIS A 91 -3.47 1.40 8.90
N ALA A 92 -4.45 1.80 9.71
CA ALA A 92 -5.85 1.45 9.49
C ALA A 92 -6.35 1.92 8.10
N ALA A 93 -6.00 3.16 7.72
CA ALA A 93 -6.34 3.71 6.41
C ALA A 93 -5.67 2.96 5.25
N ILE A 94 -4.37 2.63 5.36
CA ILE A 94 -3.68 1.81 4.34
C ILE A 94 -4.28 0.41 4.25
N PHE A 95 -4.62 -0.24 5.35
CA PHE A 95 -5.27 -1.56 5.29
C PHE A 95 -6.61 -1.49 4.56
N MET A 96 -7.40 -0.44 4.78
CA MET A 96 -8.63 -0.20 4.03
C MET A 96 -8.38 0.04 2.54
N ILE A 97 -7.33 0.81 2.19
CA ILE A 97 -6.94 1.03 0.78
C ILE A 97 -6.51 -0.29 0.13
N LEU A 98 -5.68 -1.08 0.80
CA LEU A 98 -5.23 -2.39 0.31
C LEU A 98 -6.42 -3.33 0.11
N PHE A 99 -7.36 -3.38 1.06
CA PHE A 99 -8.61 -4.12 0.91
C PHE A 99 -9.41 -3.67 -0.32
N GLY A 100 -9.48 -2.36 -0.57
CA GLY A 100 -10.05 -1.78 -1.80
C GLY A 100 -9.35 -2.24 -3.08
N HIS A 101 -8.03 -2.40 -3.06
CA HIS A 101 -7.26 -2.88 -4.21
C HIS A 101 -7.47 -4.38 -4.49
N LEU A 102 -7.81 -5.18 -3.48
CA LEU A 102 -8.16 -6.61 -3.67
C LEU A 102 -9.31 -6.80 -4.66
N ARG A 103 -10.21 -5.80 -4.79
CA ARG A 103 -11.25 -5.77 -5.83
C ARG A 103 -10.66 -5.78 -7.24
N GLY A 104 -9.62 -4.99 -7.49
CA GLY A 104 -8.95 -4.93 -8.79
C GLY A 104 -8.30 -6.25 -9.19
N PHE A 105 -7.97 -7.09 -8.22
CA PHE A 105 -7.43 -8.44 -8.42
C PHE A 105 -8.52 -9.54 -8.50
N GLY A 106 -9.80 -9.17 -8.40
CA GLY A 106 -10.92 -10.12 -8.47
C GLY A 106 -11.10 -10.99 -7.22
N VAL A 107 -10.50 -10.64 -6.08
CA VAL A 107 -10.68 -11.36 -4.80
C VAL A 107 -12.11 -11.20 -4.29
N TRP A 108 -12.71 -10.02 -4.51
CA TRP A 108 -14.09 -9.71 -4.21
C TRP A 108 -14.64 -8.73 -5.24
N SER A 109 -15.96 -8.71 -5.44
CA SER A 109 -16.60 -7.88 -6.48
C SER A 109 -17.73 -7.01 -5.94
N LYS A 110 -18.15 -5.99 -6.71
CA LYS A 110 -19.26 -5.11 -6.30
C LYS A 110 -20.54 -5.94 -6.16
N GLU A 111 -20.76 -6.88 -7.08
CA GLU A 111 -21.90 -7.80 -7.13
C GLU A 111 -21.97 -8.69 -5.87
N SER A 112 -20.81 -9.07 -5.32
CA SER A 112 -20.75 -9.87 -4.09
C SER A 112 -21.25 -9.11 -2.84
N LEU A 113 -21.02 -7.79 -2.78
CA LEU A 113 -21.47 -6.93 -1.69
C LEU A 113 -22.89 -6.40 -1.91
N GLU A 114 -23.30 -6.18 -3.17
CA GLU A 114 -24.67 -5.78 -3.51
C GLU A 114 -25.70 -6.80 -3.03
N ARG A 115 -25.32 -8.09 -2.95
CA ARG A 115 -26.14 -9.15 -2.35
C ARG A 115 -26.50 -8.89 -0.88
N ILE A 116 -25.64 -8.17 -0.15
CA ILE A 116 -25.85 -7.84 1.27
C ILE A 116 -26.62 -6.52 1.40
N SER A 117 -26.18 -5.47 0.71
CA SER A 117 -26.86 -4.17 0.70
C SER A 117 -26.35 -3.26 -0.41
N ILE A 118 -27.28 -2.72 -1.20
CA ILE A 118 -26.98 -1.80 -2.32
C ILE A 118 -26.44 -0.45 -1.79
N ASN A 119 -27.07 0.13 -0.77
CA ASN A 119 -26.65 1.42 -0.20
C ASN A 119 -25.27 1.38 0.45
N ILE A 120 -24.93 0.29 1.16
CA ILE A 120 -23.61 0.15 1.79
C ILE A 120 -22.55 -0.04 0.70
N THR A 121 -22.88 -0.75 -0.38
CA THR A 121 -21.93 -1.04 -1.46
C THR A 121 -21.58 0.22 -2.25
N SER A 122 -22.56 1.05 -2.62
CA SER A 122 -22.27 2.31 -3.32
C SER A 122 -21.38 3.23 -2.48
N PHE A 123 -21.70 3.39 -1.19
CA PHE A 123 -20.88 4.16 -0.27
C PHE A 123 -19.44 3.63 -0.15
N LEU A 124 -19.26 2.33 0.09
CA LEU A 124 -17.94 1.71 0.28
C LEU A 124 -17.06 1.75 -0.98
N VAL A 125 -17.67 1.70 -2.16
CA VAL A 125 -16.95 1.60 -3.43
C VAL A 125 -16.64 2.96 -4.03
N GLU A 126 -17.61 3.88 -3.99
CA GLU A 126 -17.54 5.14 -4.73
C GLU A 126 -16.99 6.26 -3.85
N THR A 127 -17.59 6.47 -2.68
CA THR A 127 -17.29 7.63 -1.83
C THR A 127 -16.22 7.35 -0.77
N PHE A 128 -16.32 6.21 -0.08
CA PHE A 128 -15.46 5.85 1.05
C PHE A 128 -13.96 5.88 0.73
N PRO A 129 -13.48 5.36 -0.43
CA PRO A 129 -12.04 5.33 -0.66
C PRO A 129 -11.44 6.72 -0.95
N LEU A 130 -12.25 7.69 -1.39
CA LEU A 130 -11.79 9.08 -1.52
C LEU A 130 -11.48 9.68 -0.14
N TYR A 131 -12.40 9.54 0.81
CA TYR A 131 -12.20 10.04 2.17
C TYR A 131 -11.03 9.34 2.87
N ILE A 132 -10.90 8.02 2.71
CA ILE A 132 -9.76 7.28 3.26
C ILE A 132 -8.44 7.70 2.59
N GLY A 133 -8.42 7.98 1.28
CA GLY A 133 -7.25 8.49 0.57
C GLY A 133 -6.79 9.87 1.09
N ILE A 134 -7.74 10.80 1.26
CA ILE A 134 -7.46 12.12 1.85
C ILE A 134 -6.98 11.99 3.30
N ALA A 135 -7.68 11.20 4.12
CA ALA A 135 -7.34 11.00 5.52
C ALA A 135 -5.94 10.35 5.66
N SER A 136 -5.63 9.31 4.89
CA SER A 136 -4.30 8.68 4.91
C SER A 136 -3.19 9.63 4.47
N THR A 137 -3.44 10.47 3.46
CA THR A 137 -2.48 11.50 3.01
C THR A 137 -2.19 12.50 4.13
N ILE A 138 -3.23 13.02 4.80
CA ILE A 138 -3.09 13.97 5.91
C ILE A 138 -2.37 13.32 7.10
N LEU A 139 -2.74 12.10 7.47
CA LEU A 139 -2.11 11.35 8.57
C LEU A 139 -0.63 11.10 8.30
N LEU A 140 -0.27 10.70 7.07
CA LEU A 140 1.11 10.45 6.68
C LEU A 140 1.94 11.73 6.57
N ALA A 141 1.39 12.80 6.02
CA ALA A 141 2.02 14.12 6.02
C ALA A 141 2.26 14.61 7.46
N GLY A 142 1.27 14.43 8.34
CA GLY A 142 1.38 14.70 9.77
C GLY A 142 2.49 13.89 10.45
N LEU A 143 2.63 12.59 10.13
CA LEU A 143 3.74 11.76 10.62
C LEU A 143 5.10 12.27 10.16
N MET A 144 5.22 12.64 8.88
CA MET A 144 6.46 13.16 8.32
C MET A 144 6.87 14.48 9.00
N VAL A 145 5.93 15.42 9.15
CA VAL A 145 6.15 16.68 9.86
C VAL A 145 6.52 16.44 11.33
N TYR A 146 5.79 15.55 12.02
CA TYR A 146 6.07 15.22 13.42
C TYR A 146 7.47 14.63 13.62
N ARG A 147 7.93 13.80 12.67
CA ARG A 147 9.28 13.22 12.68
C ARG A 147 10.38 14.26 12.47
N VAL A 148 10.15 15.28 11.64
CA VAL A 148 11.14 16.34 11.36
C VAL A 148 11.26 17.32 12.54
N ILE A 149 10.13 17.68 13.17
CA ILE A 149 10.07 18.64 14.27
C ILE A 149 10.65 18.03 15.56
N ASN A 150 10.35 16.76 15.83
CA ASN A 150 10.73 16.14 17.10
C ASN A 150 12.20 15.68 17.08
N LYS A 151 13.05 16.39 17.84
CA LYS A 151 14.50 16.11 17.94
C LYS A 151 14.81 14.67 18.31
N THR A 152 14.06 14.07 19.25
CA THR A 152 14.30 12.68 19.66
C THR A 152 14.06 11.71 18.51
N LEU A 153 12.97 11.89 17.76
CA LEU A 153 12.66 11.02 16.63
C LEU A 153 13.65 11.20 15.49
N ARG A 154 14.04 12.45 15.20
CA ARG A 154 15.02 12.77 14.18
C ARG A 154 16.39 12.15 14.45
N LEU A 155 16.80 12.06 15.71
CA LEU A 155 18.06 11.41 16.11
C LEU A 155 18.05 9.89 15.91
N HIS A 156 16.87 9.26 15.95
CA HIS A 156 16.70 7.82 15.75
C HIS A 156 16.29 7.44 14.33
N SER A 157 16.02 8.41 13.45
CA SER A 157 15.56 8.15 12.09
C SER A 157 16.75 8.11 11.14
N GLU A 158 16.78 7.10 10.28
CA GLU A 158 17.75 7.02 9.20
C GLU A 158 17.24 7.80 7.96
N PRO A 159 18.12 8.28 7.07
CA PRO A 159 17.71 8.94 5.83
C PRO A 159 16.76 8.08 4.98
N GLU A 160 16.95 6.76 4.99
CA GLU A 160 16.09 5.78 4.31
C GLU A 160 14.63 5.86 4.78
N ASP A 161 14.40 6.15 6.07
CA ASP A 161 13.06 6.25 6.64
C ASP A 161 12.28 7.45 6.07
N TYR A 162 12.98 8.56 5.79
CA TYR A 162 12.37 9.74 5.18
C TYR A 162 12.05 9.51 3.71
N ILE A 163 12.96 8.86 2.98
CA ILE A 163 12.75 8.51 1.57
C ILE A 163 11.56 7.56 1.44
N ALA A 164 11.50 6.50 2.25
CA ALA A 164 10.38 5.57 2.24
C ALA A 164 9.05 6.26 2.55
N THR A 165 9.02 7.11 3.58
CA THR A 165 7.81 7.86 3.95
C THR A 165 7.37 8.81 2.84
N ALA A 166 8.30 9.49 2.19
CA ALA A 166 8.02 10.39 1.06
C ALA A 166 7.47 9.61 -0.15
N LEU A 167 8.04 8.46 -0.49
CA LEU A 167 7.56 7.61 -1.59
C LEU A 167 6.13 7.13 -1.36
N VAL A 168 5.81 6.70 -0.13
CA VAL A 168 4.44 6.28 0.21
C VAL A 168 3.49 7.49 0.17
N LEU A 169 3.92 8.66 0.65
CA LEU A 169 3.12 9.88 0.59
C LEU A 169 2.79 10.27 -0.86
N LEU A 170 3.79 10.26 -1.74
CA LEU A 170 3.60 10.52 -3.17
C LEU A 170 2.65 9.51 -3.81
N THR A 171 2.78 8.23 -3.45
CA THR A 171 1.92 7.16 -4.00
C THR A 171 0.47 7.34 -3.58
N VAL A 172 0.21 7.58 -2.29
CA VAL A 172 -1.14 7.78 -1.76
C VAL A 172 -1.75 9.10 -2.26
N ALA A 173 -0.96 10.18 -2.31
CA ALA A 173 -1.39 11.45 -2.86
C ALA A 173 -1.73 11.34 -4.35
N SER A 174 -0.90 10.64 -5.14
CA SER A 174 -1.16 10.38 -6.55
C SER A 174 -2.45 9.58 -6.76
N GLY A 175 -2.63 8.49 -6.00
CA GLY A 175 -3.87 7.69 -6.07
C GLY A 175 -5.12 8.48 -5.68
N THR A 176 -5.01 9.39 -4.70
CA THR A 176 -6.11 10.28 -4.30
C THR A 176 -6.37 11.34 -5.36
N ALA A 177 -5.32 11.91 -5.96
CA ALA A 177 -5.43 12.88 -7.05
C ALA A 177 -6.14 12.29 -8.27
N MET A 178 -5.88 11.02 -8.63
CA MET A 178 -6.57 10.32 -9.71
C MET A 178 -8.10 10.21 -9.51
N ARG A 179 -8.58 10.30 -8.27
CA ARG A 179 -10.01 10.32 -7.95
C ARG A 179 -10.60 11.73 -7.96
N LEU A 180 -9.81 12.74 -7.59
CA LEU A 180 -10.23 14.14 -7.58
C LEU A 180 -10.20 14.77 -8.98
N LEU A 181 -9.23 14.37 -9.79
CA LEU A 181 -8.98 14.85 -11.15
C LEU A 181 -8.92 13.63 -12.08
N PRO A 182 -10.07 12.99 -12.36
CA PRO A 182 -10.09 11.83 -13.24
C PRO A 182 -9.64 12.24 -14.66
N PRO A 183 -8.64 11.55 -15.25
CA PRO A 183 -8.21 11.85 -16.60
C PRO A 183 -9.29 11.44 -17.62
N ASP A 184 -9.44 12.23 -18.68
CA ASP A 184 -10.44 12.07 -19.75
C ASP A 184 -10.29 10.78 -20.61
N SER A 185 -9.36 9.89 -20.25
CA SER A 185 -9.10 8.68 -21.01
C SER A 185 -10.18 7.61 -20.77
N LEU A 186 -11.17 7.57 -21.66
CA LEU A 186 -12.30 6.64 -21.63
C LEU A 186 -11.99 5.23 -22.18
N LYS A 187 -10.72 4.87 -22.41
CA LYS A 187 -10.39 3.57 -23.00
C LYS A 187 -10.23 2.50 -21.91
N PRO A 188 -11.11 1.48 -21.84
CA PRO A 188 -10.91 0.36 -20.94
C PRO A 188 -9.59 -0.33 -21.33
N MET A 189 -8.71 -0.47 -20.35
CA MET A 189 -7.38 -1.05 -20.55
C MET A 189 -7.26 -2.33 -19.72
N THR A 190 -6.86 -3.41 -20.39
CA THR A 190 -6.52 -4.67 -19.73
C THR A 190 -5.02 -4.85 -19.82
N ILE A 191 -4.35 -4.84 -18.66
CA ILE A 191 -2.89 -5.04 -18.58
C ILE A 191 -2.64 -6.37 -17.88
N ARG A 192 -1.84 -7.22 -18.52
CA ARG A 192 -1.42 -8.52 -17.97
C ARG A 192 -0.03 -8.38 -17.38
N PHE A 193 0.03 -8.20 -16.07
CA PHE A 193 1.29 -7.99 -15.35
C PHE A 193 2.05 -9.28 -15.07
N LEU A 194 1.35 -10.38 -14.79
CA LEU A 194 1.92 -11.69 -14.43
C LEU A 194 1.01 -12.80 -15.00
N PRO A 195 1.51 -14.02 -15.27
CA PRO A 195 0.65 -15.15 -15.62
C PRO A 195 -0.38 -15.38 -14.50
N GLY A 196 -1.66 -15.15 -14.78
CA GLY A 196 -2.77 -15.33 -13.84
C GLY A 196 -3.28 -14.08 -13.13
N ILE A 197 -2.52 -12.96 -13.12
CA ILE A 197 -2.99 -11.68 -12.54
C ILE A 197 -3.40 -10.74 -13.67
N ILE A 198 -4.71 -10.62 -13.86
CA ILE A 198 -5.31 -9.77 -14.88
C ILE A 198 -5.89 -8.54 -14.18
N LEU A 199 -5.30 -7.37 -14.42
CA LEU A 199 -5.88 -6.10 -13.97
C LEU A 199 -6.86 -5.60 -15.02
N ARG A 200 -8.14 -5.53 -14.64
CA ARG A 200 -9.22 -5.01 -15.48
C ARG A 200 -9.58 -3.62 -14.98
N ILE A 201 -9.26 -2.60 -15.78
CA ILE A 201 -9.70 -1.23 -15.50
C ILE A 201 -10.98 -1.01 -16.31
N GLU A 202 -12.13 -1.27 -15.69
CA GLU A 202 -13.45 -1.18 -16.36
C GLU A 202 -13.98 0.26 -16.47
N LYS A 203 -13.71 1.12 -15.49
CA LYS A 203 -14.06 2.55 -15.49
C LYS A 203 -13.04 3.34 -14.66
N THR A 204 -12.60 4.49 -15.17
CA THR A 204 -12.08 5.57 -14.32
C THR A 204 -13.23 6.10 -13.47
N PRO A 205 -13.03 6.40 -12.17
CA PRO A 205 -14.09 6.96 -11.35
C PRO A 205 -14.45 8.35 -11.88
N ASN A 206 -15.57 8.45 -12.59
CA ASN A 206 -16.21 9.74 -12.84
C ASN A 206 -16.75 10.27 -11.52
N ILE A 207 -16.60 11.58 -11.31
CA ILE A 207 -17.39 12.32 -10.34
C ILE A 207 -18.86 12.09 -10.75
N PRO A 208 -19.76 11.65 -9.86
CA PRO A 208 -21.17 11.63 -10.19
C PRO A 208 -21.57 13.08 -10.52
N SER A 209 -21.90 13.32 -11.79
CA SER A 209 -22.67 14.50 -12.15
C SER A 209 -23.98 14.41 -11.37
N PHE A 210 -24.22 15.42 -10.52
CA PHE A 210 -25.53 15.65 -9.91
C PHE A 210 -26.64 15.65 -10.95
#